data_AF-A0A227J5M5-F1
#
_entry.id   AF-A0A227J5M5-F1
#
_cell.length_a   1.000
_cell.length_b   1.000
_cell.length_c   1.000
_cell.angle_alpha   90.00
_cell.angle_beta   90.00
_cell.angle_gamma   90.00
#
_symmetry.space_group_name_H-M   'P 1'
#
loop_
_entity.id
_entity.type
_entity.pdbx_description
1 polymer ?
#
loop_
_entity_poly.entity_id
_entity_poly.type
_entity_poly.pdbx_seq_one_letter_code
_entity_poly.pdbx_strand_id
1 'polypeptide(L)' 'MSNRVPTNILTGFLGVGKTTTILNLLKNKPENENWAVLVNEFGEIGIDGALMTDQGALIKEVPGGC' A
#
# COMPACT_ATOMS: atom_id res chain seq x y z
N MET A 1 24.39 -10.56 -8.93
CA MET A 1 24.21 -9.29 -8.19
C MET A 1 22.82 -9.31 -7.57
N SER A 2 22.69 -9.10 -6.25
CA SER A 2 21.35 -9.03 -5.63
C SER A 2 20.69 -7.72 -6.04
N ASN A 3 19.67 -7.78 -6.88
CA ASN A 3 18.86 -6.62 -7.24
C ASN A 3 17.96 -6.29 -6.03
N ARG A 4 18.37 -5.33 -5.19
CA ARG A 4 17.61 -4.94 -4.00
C ARG A 4 16.46 -4.02 -4.41
N VAL A 5 15.26 -4.32 -3.93
CA VAL A 5 14.09 -3.45 -4.14
C VAL A 5 14.15 -2.31 -3.11
N PRO A 6 14.18 -1.02 -3.54
CA PRO A 6 14.06 0.10 -2.62
C PRO A 6 12.78 -0.04 -1.79
N THR A 7 12.91 0.06 -0.47
CA THR A 7 11.80 -0.21 0.45
C THR A 7 11.62 0.97 1.40
N ASN A 8 10.40 1.48 1.49
CA ASN A 8 10.02 2.55 2.41
C ASN A 8 9.04 2.00 3.46
N ILE A 9 9.17 2.46 4.69
CA ILE A 9 8.26 2.09 5.80
C ILE A 9 7.43 3.31 6.15
N LEU A 10 6.11 3.18 6.02
CA LEU A 10 5.16 4.19 6.48
C LEU A 10 4.54 3.74 7.80
N THR A 11 4.77 4.48 8.87
CA THR A 11 4.29 4.19 10.22
C THR A 11 3.59 5.39 10.83
N GLY A 12 2.82 5.16 11.89
CA GLY A 12 2.10 6.18 12.65
C GLY A 12 0.82 5.64 13.28
N PHE A 13 0.24 6.42 14.20
CA PHE A 13 -0.97 6.05 14.94
C PHE A 13 -2.17 5.73 14.02
N LEU A 14 -3.15 5.00 14.55
CA LEU A 14 -4.43 4.75 13.85
C LEU A 14 -5.11 6.10 13.54
N GLY A 15 -5.66 6.26 12.33
CA GLY A 15 -6.33 7.49 11.92
C GLY A 15 -5.42 8.65 11.51
N VAL A 16 -4.08 8.51 11.53
CA VAL A 16 -3.14 9.60 11.11
C VAL A 16 -3.14 9.87 9.59
N GLY A 17 -3.89 9.11 8.80
CA GLY A 17 -4.01 9.32 7.35
C GLY A 17 -3.05 8.50 6.47
N LYS A 18 -2.50 7.39 6.99
CA LYS A 18 -1.57 6.51 6.23
C LYS A 18 -2.13 6.08 4.87
N THR A 19 -3.36 5.56 4.83
CA THR A 19 -4.02 5.12 3.59
C THR A 19 -4.14 6.27 2.58
N THR A 20 -4.57 7.45 3.03
CA THR A 20 -4.66 8.66 2.19
C THR A 20 -3.32 9.06 1.62
N THR A 21 -2.24 9.01 2.42
CA THR A 21 -0.89 9.29 1.93
C THR A 21 -0.45 8.30 0.86
N ILE A 22 -0.67 7.00 1.07
CA ILE A 22 -0.29 5.97 0.08
C ILE A 22 -1.06 6.15 -1.24
N LEU A 23 -2.37 6.40 -1.17
CA LEU A 23 -3.19 6.68 -2.36
C LEU A 23 -2.66 7.88 -3.15
N ASN A 24 -2.35 8.98 -2.46
CA ASN A 24 -1.80 10.16 -3.10
C ASN A 24 -0.41 9.88 -3.73
N LEU A 25 0.42 9.07 -3.08
CA LEU A 25 1.71 8.65 -3.62
C LEU A 25 1.56 7.81 -4.90
N LEU A 26 0.64 6.85 -4.89
CA LEU A 26 0.36 6.01 -6.06
C LEU A 26 -0.17 6.82 -7.24
N LYS A 27 -1.06 7.79 -6.98
CA LYS A 27 -1.61 8.70 -7.99
C LYS A 27 -0.54 9.57 -8.66
N ASN A 28 0.51 9.95 -7.93
CA ASN A 28 1.59 10.80 -8.42
C ASN A 28 2.87 10.02 -8.77
N LYS A 29 2.82 8.68 -8.75
CA LYS A 29 3.96 7.82 -9.06
C LYS A 29 4.41 8.05 -10.52
N PRO A 30 5.73 8.16 -10.80
CA PRO A 30 6.25 8.19 -12.16
C PRO A 30 5.78 6.99 -12.98
N GLU A 31 5.41 7.20 -14.25
CA GLU A 31 4.86 6.14 -15.12
C GLU A 31 5.83 4.97 -15.34
N ASN A 32 7.14 5.25 -15.31
CA ASN A 32 8.21 4.29 -15.54
C ASN A 32 8.62 3.46 -14.31
N GLU A 33 7.93 3.61 -13.18
CA GLU A 33 8.23 2.86 -11.95
C GLU A 33 7.18 1.79 -11.65
N ASN A 34 7.58 0.68 -11.04
CA ASN A 34 6.65 -0.35 -10.58
C ASN A 34 6.71 -0.41 -9.05
N TRP A 35 5.63 -0.03 -8.39
CA TRP A 35 5.55 -0.01 -6.93
C TRP A 35 4.63 -1.12 -6.43
N ALA A 36 5.02 -1.72 -5.31
CA ALA A 36 4.18 -2.63 -4.55
C ALA A 36 3.89 -1.99 -3.19
N VAL A 37 2.63 -2.06 -2.75
CA VAL A 37 2.22 -1.63 -1.42
C VAL A 37 1.85 -2.87 -0.62
N LEU A 38 2.49 -3.04 0.54
CA LEU A 38 2.14 -4.05 1.51
C LEU A 38 1.49 -3.34 2.71
N VAL A 39 0.23 -3.69 2.98
CA VAL A 39 -0.53 -3.19 4.13
C VAL A 39 -0.77 -4.34 5.09
N ASN A 40 -0.54 -4.11 6.38
CA ASN A 40 -0.99 -5.03 7.42
C ASN A 40 -2.42 -4.65 7.78
N GLU A 41 -3.39 -5.51 7.49
CA GLU A 41 -4.80 -5.28 7.84
C GLU A 41 -5.19 -6.17 9.02
N PHE A 42 -5.84 -5.58 10.03
CA PHE A 42 -6.29 -6.28 11.24
C PHE A 42 -7.82 -6.23 11.28
N GLY A 43 -8.48 -7.31 10.88
CA GLY A 43 -9.96 -7.41 10.79
C GLY A 43 -10.44 -8.18 9.56
N GLU A 44 -11.64 -8.76 9.62
CA GLU A 44 -12.21 -9.66 8.60
C GLU A 44 -12.72 -8.93 7.33
N ILE A 45 -12.77 -7.60 7.34
CA ILE A 45 -13.34 -6.79 6.25
C ILE A 45 -12.24 -5.92 5.64
N GLY A 46 -11.80 -6.29 4.43
CA GLY A 46 -10.78 -5.63 3.62
C GLY A 46 -11.22 -4.27 3.04
N ILE A 47 -11.44 -3.28 3.90
CA ILE A 47 -11.93 -1.95 3.48
C ILE A 47 -10.83 -1.20 2.73
N ASP A 48 -9.57 -1.37 3.14
CA ASP A 48 -8.45 -0.66 2.52
C ASP A 48 -8.14 -1.20 1.11
N GLY A 49 -8.29 -2.51 0.87
CA GLY A 49 -8.07 -3.12 -0.45
C GLY A 49 -9.03 -2.61 -1.52
N ALA A 50 -10.31 -2.41 -1.18
CA ALA A 50 -11.33 -1.91 -2.09
C ALA A 50 -11.07 -0.45 -2.53
N LEU A 51 -10.66 0.43 -1.61
CA LEU A 51 -10.39 1.84 -1.88
C LEU A 51 -9.19 2.06 -2.79
N MET A 52 -8.18 1.20 -2.67
CA MET A 52 -6.95 1.33 -3.45
C MET A 52 -7.10 0.80 -4.88
N THR A 53 -7.99 -0.19 -5.11
CA THR A 53 -8.15 -0.84 -6.42
C THR A 53 -8.72 0.12 -7.45
N ASP A 54 -9.60 1.03 -7.01
CA ASP A 54 -10.20 2.07 -7.84
C ASP A 54 -9.17 3.10 -8.36
N GLN A 55 -7.97 3.17 -7.75
CA GLN A 55 -6.90 4.10 -8.13
C GLN A 55 -5.79 3.46 -8.98
N GLY A 56 -6.05 2.30 -9.60
CA GLY A 56 -5.11 1.68 -10.54
C GLY A 56 -3.90 1.00 -9.89
N ALA A 57 -3.93 0.83 -8.56
CA ALA A 57 -2.92 0.09 -7.84
C ALA A 57 -3.20 -1.41 -7.93
N LEU A 58 -2.19 -2.20 -8.29
CA LEU A 58 -2.27 -3.67 -8.25
C LEU A 58 -2.17 -4.09 -6.78
N ILE A 59 -3.33 -4.25 -6.13
CA ILE A 59 -3.40 -4.65 -4.72
C ILE A 59 -3.47 -6.16 -4.63
N LYS A 60 -2.60 -6.70 -3.80
CA LYS A 60 -2.64 -8.09 -3.40
C LYS A 60 -2.65 -8.14 -1.89
N GLU A 61 -3.81 -8.47 -1.34
CA GLU A 61 -3.97 -8.71 0.09
C GLU A 61 -3.13 -9.91 0.50
N VAL A 62 -2.43 -9.78 1.62
CA VAL A 62 -1.66 -10.86 2.23
C VAL A 62 -2.38 -11.28 3.51
N PRO A 63 -3.20 -12.35 3.47
CA PRO A 63 -3.92 -12.81 4.65
C PRO A 63 -2.95 -13.33 5.72
N GLY A 64 -3.22 -13.01 6.99
CA GLY A 64 -2.48 -13.53 8.15
C GLY A 64 -1.33 -12.65 8.66
N GLY A 65 -1.29 -11.36 8.31
CA GLY A 65 -0.49 -10.41 9.06
C GLY A 65 -1.06 -10.28 10.48
N CYS A 66 -0.27 -10.63 11.50
CA CYS A 66 -0.71 -10.79 12.89
C CYS A 66 -1.73 -9.77 13.37
#